data_AF-A0A7V9K4D0-F1
#
_entry.id   AF-A0A7V9K4D0-F1
#
_cell.length_a   1.000
_cell.length_b   1.000
_cell.length_c   1.000
_cell.angle_alpha   90.00
_cell.angle_beta   90.00
_cell.angle_gamma   90.00
#
_symmetry.space_group_name_H-M   'P 1'
#
loop_
_entity.id
_entity.type
_entity.pdbx_description
1 polymer ?
#
loop_
_entity_poly.entity_id
_entity_poly.type
_entity_poly.pdbx_seq_one_letter_code
_entity_poly.pdbx_strand_id
1 'polypeptide(L)'
;EVISFRPPPSSFIPSTSNPKLPNLPESGSRTERICRTVHGPVQSRAGGKAYARRYAIWGRELETLEGIADLNAAQNIAGVDAAMAKVTWNENVVAVDEAGNIGFWHPGLLPLRPRDWDERLPYPGTGEAEWDGFLTVAQRPHVINPKLGYLHQWNNVPSKLWTSGDGPARERLNGPFHRGNYLKRAVAAAAKQGGGYEVTRNVDRIAGTTAQQRPLFTSRLKKAQKGATGQAKIVLDTIRSWDGSYSRTTPDGKTEPGLAAWDAFKKASIDVALGRFSTNSLNLLEGGRSTSHEFDATNLESYSLRVLSPKGYRVAAERAFRIAQKRFSSGDPQAWRSPRKMYQPTSQGAATFKPFPFFDRGTVQHVTELGP
;
A
#
# COMPACT_ATOMS: atom_id res chain seq x y z
N GLU A 1 -6.93 24.25 23.98
CA GLU A 1 -7.90 23.19 24.27
C GLU A 1 -7.45 22.41 25.50
N VAL A 2 -8.38 22.02 26.35
CA VAL A 2 -8.09 21.13 27.48
C VAL A 2 -8.34 19.71 27.02
N ILE A 3 -7.29 18.90 26.98
CA ILE A 3 -7.39 17.48 26.64
C ILE A 3 -7.46 16.72 27.96
N SER A 4 -8.65 16.20 28.25
CA SER A 4 -8.87 15.31 29.40
C SER A 4 -8.71 13.87 28.93
N PHE A 5 -7.87 13.10 29.60
CA PHE A 5 -7.69 11.69 29.32
C PHE A 5 -8.12 10.87 30.54
N ARG A 6 -9.14 10.06 30.32
CA ARG A 6 -9.58 9.04 31.27
C ARG A 6 -9.29 7.70 30.60
N PRO A 7 -8.26 6.95 31.03
CA PRO A 7 -8.13 5.57 30.59
C PRO A 7 -9.44 4.84 30.90
N PRO A 8 -9.83 3.82 30.11
CA PRO A 8 -10.92 2.95 30.53
C PRO A 8 -10.66 2.46 31.96
N PRO A 9 -11.68 2.32 32.82
CA PRO A 9 -11.46 1.91 34.19
C PRO A 9 -10.75 0.56 34.16
N SER A 10 -9.51 0.52 34.64
CA SER A 10 -8.74 -0.72 34.78
C SER A 10 -9.45 -1.72 35.69
N SER A 11 -10.47 -1.27 36.44
CA SER A 11 -11.36 -2.11 37.25
C SER A 11 -12.33 -3.01 36.46
N PHE A 12 -12.60 -2.73 35.17
CA PHE A 12 -13.44 -3.61 34.32
C PHE A 12 -12.64 -4.61 33.49
N ILE A 13 -11.31 -4.44 33.41
CA ILE A 13 -10.43 -5.40 32.77
C ILE A 13 -9.93 -6.29 33.92
N PRO A 14 -10.38 -7.55 34.04
CA PRO A 14 -9.91 -8.41 35.11
C PRO A 14 -8.38 -8.36 35.09
N SER A 15 -7.81 -8.16 36.29
CA SER A 15 -6.39 -8.25 36.59
C SER A 15 -5.84 -9.57 36.05
N THR A 16 -5.54 -9.61 34.75
CA THR A 16 -4.65 -10.60 34.21
C THR A 16 -3.30 -10.07 34.63
N SER A 17 -2.70 -10.76 35.59
CA SER A 17 -1.30 -10.73 36.01
C SER A 17 -0.36 -10.97 34.82
N ASN A 18 -0.47 -10.14 33.79
CA ASN A 18 0.34 -10.17 32.60
C ASN A 18 1.35 -9.03 32.72
N PRO A 19 2.62 -9.31 33.08
CA PRO A 19 3.67 -8.31 33.31
C PRO A 19 4.10 -7.54 32.04
N LYS A 20 3.27 -7.54 30.99
CA LYS A 20 3.49 -6.89 29.69
C LYS A 20 2.46 -5.81 29.35
N LEU A 21 1.49 -5.52 30.21
CA LEU A 21 0.67 -4.33 30.01
C LEU A 21 1.54 -3.10 30.35
N PRO A 22 1.77 -2.17 29.40
CA PRO A 22 2.48 -0.94 29.71
C PRO A 22 1.72 -0.18 30.79
N ASN A 23 2.42 0.58 31.64
CA ASN A 23 1.81 1.48 32.62
C ASN A 23 0.67 2.25 31.94
N LEU A 24 -0.57 1.97 32.33
CA LEU A 24 -1.70 2.75 31.86
C LEU A 24 -1.48 4.19 32.34
N PRO A 25 -1.63 5.20 31.47
CA PRO A 25 -1.44 6.58 31.89
C PRO A 25 -2.41 6.90 33.04
N GLU A 26 -1.96 7.55 34.10
CA GLU A 26 -2.85 7.99 35.19
C GLU A 26 -3.90 8.97 34.64
N SER A 27 -5.13 8.97 35.16
CA SER A 27 -6.13 9.95 34.71
C SER A 27 -5.64 11.37 34.98
N GLY A 28 -5.80 12.26 34.00
CA GLY A 28 -5.31 13.62 34.13
C GLY A 28 -5.91 14.57 33.10
N SER A 29 -5.50 15.83 33.20
CA SER A 29 -5.80 16.84 32.20
C SER A 29 -4.51 17.57 31.81
N ARG A 30 -4.41 17.91 30.53
CA ARG A 30 -3.31 18.73 30.01
C ARG A 30 -3.91 19.83 29.15
N THR A 31 -3.50 21.06 29.41
CA THR A 31 -3.89 22.21 28.59
C THR A 31 -2.87 22.38 27.48
N GLU A 32 -3.35 22.35 26.23
CA GLU A 32 -2.51 22.54 25.06
C GLU A 32 -3.03 23.70 24.20
N ARG A 33 -2.11 24.47 23.62
CA ARG A 33 -2.47 25.51 22.65
C ARG A 33 -2.46 24.91 21.24
N ILE A 34 -3.65 24.76 20.66
CA ILE A 34 -3.81 24.38 19.26
C ILE A 34 -4.02 25.65 18.44
N CYS A 35 -3.27 25.80 17.35
CA CYS A 35 -3.37 26.96 16.47
C CYS A 35 -3.95 26.56 15.12
N ARG A 36 -4.71 27.47 14.52
CA ARG A 36 -5.34 27.30 13.22
C ARG A 36 -5.10 28.55 12.37
N THR A 37 -4.85 28.39 11.08
CA THR A 37 -4.84 29.47 10.08
C THR A 37 -6.09 29.38 9.21
N VAL A 38 -6.25 30.28 8.24
CA VAL A 38 -7.30 30.15 7.21
C VAL A 38 -7.20 28.82 6.45
N HIS A 39 -6.00 28.24 6.34
CA HIS A 39 -5.75 26.96 5.66
C HIS A 39 -5.95 25.73 6.54
N GLY A 40 -6.17 25.87 7.85
CA GLY A 40 -6.42 24.74 8.74
C GLY A 40 -5.49 24.64 9.95
N PRO A 41 -5.52 23.53 10.71
CA PRO A 41 -4.72 23.37 11.92
C PRO A 41 -3.23 23.35 11.60
N VAL A 42 -2.44 24.04 12.42
CA VAL A 42 -0.97 24.03 12.36
C VAL A 42 -0.43 22.69 12.85
N GLN A 43 0.22 21.95 11.97
CA GLN A 43 0.79 20.61 12.25
C GLN A 43 2.25 20.69 12.74
N SER A 44 3.01 21.69 12.30
CA SER A 44 4.42 21.84 12.65
C SER A 44 4.90 23.28 12.54
N ARG A 45 6.00 23.60 13.22
CA ARG A 45 6.72 24.87 13.12
C ARG A 45 8.21 24.59 12.98
N ALA A 46 8.84 25.16 11.96
CA ALA A 46 10.28 25.05 11.73
C ALA A 46 10.79 26.22 10.89
N GLY A 47 12.00 26.70 11.18
CA GLY A 47 12.68 27.73 10.38
C GLY A 47 11.87 29.03 10.23
N GLY A 48 11.19 29.47 11.29
CA GLY A 48 10.33 30.66 11.25
C GLY A 48 9.02 30.50 10.48
N LYS A 49 8.68 29.28 10.04
CA LYS A 49 7.44 28.98 9.31
C LYS A 49 6.52 28.05 10.11
N ALA A 50 5.22 28.20 9.92
CA ALA A 50 4.20 27.27 10.39
C ALA A 50 3.62 26.51 9.20
N TYR A 51 3.45 25.20 9.35
CA TYR A 51 2.88 24.33 8.32
C TYR A 51 1.46 23.95 8.75
N ALA A 52 0.46 24.40 7.99
CA ALA A 52 -0.94 24.10 8.24
C ALA A 52 -1.44 23.04 7.24
N ARG A 53 -2.42 22.22 7.66
CA ARG A 53 -3.03 21.21 6.79
C ARG A 53 -4.44 21.60 6.40
N ARG A 54 -4.67 21.79 5.10
CA ARG A 54 -6.00 22.04 4.52
C ARG A 54 -6.69 20.74 4.15
N TYR A 55 -7.87 20.52 4.70
CA TYR A 55 -8.72 19.39 4.37
C TYR A 55 -9.89 19.86 3.49
N ALA A 56 -10.07 19.23 2.33
CA ALA A 56 -11.16 19.56 1.41
C ALA A 56 -12.56 19.37 2.03
N ILE A 57 -12.68 18.43 2.97
CA ILE A 57 -13.92 18.09 3.67
C ILE A 57 -14.15 18.90 4.96
N TRP A 58 -13.27 19.87 5.29
CA TRP A 58 -13.40 20.62 6.54
C TRP A 58 -14.75 21.37 6.61
N GLY A 59 -15.53 21.10 7.66
CA GLY A 59 -16.87 21.67 7.85
C GLY A 59 -17.96 21.05 6.96
N ARG A 60 -17.62 19.99 6.21
CA ARG A 60 -18.46 19.28 5.24
C ARG A 60 -18.43 17.77 5.48
N GLU A 61 -17.97 17.34 6.65
CA GLU A 61 -17.73 15.93 6.98
C GLU A 61 -19.01 15.10 6.92
N LEU A 62 -20.15 15.69 7.26
CA LEU A 62 -21.46 15.04 7.25
C LEU A 62 -22.13 15.00 5.86
N GLU A 63 -21.68 15.80 4.90
CA GLU A 63 -22.30 15.84 3.56
C GLU A 63 -22.19 14.50 2.83
N THR A 64 -21.15 13.71 3.13
CA THR A 64 -20.99 12.39 2.53
C THR A 64 -22.13 11.43 2.90
N LEU A 65 -22.81 11.66 4.03
CA LEU A 65 -23.75 10.71 4.61
C LEU A 65 -24.94 10.47 3.69
N GLU A 66 -25.39 11.51 2.98
CA GLU A 66 -26.45 11.39 1.97
C GLU A 66 -26.00 10.48 0.82
N GLY A 67 -24.80 10.72 0.26
CA GLY A 67 -24.27 9.88 -0.82
C GLY A 67 -24.04 8.42 -0.40
N ILE A 68 -23.66 8.17 0.86
CA ILE A 68 -23.52 6.80 1.38
C ILE A 68 -24.89 6.15 1.63
N ALA A 69 -25.89 6.90 2.11
CA ALA A 69 -27.25 6.40 2.26
C ALA A 69 -27.85 6.01 0.89
N ASP A 70 -27.69 6.87 -0.11
CA ASP A 70 -28.14 6.61 -1.49
C ASP A 70 -27.39 5.41 -2.10
N LEU A 71 -26.08 5.28 -1.84
CA LEU A 71 -25.31 4.12 -2.29
C LEU A 71 -25.88 2.82 -1.72
N ASN A 72 -26.23 2.81 -0.43
CA ASN A 72 -26.82 1.64 0.22
C ASN A 72 -28.23 1.32 -0.29
N ALA A 73 -28.96 2.33 -0.78
CA ALA A 73 -30.29 2.17 -1.36
C ALA A 73 -30.29 1.86 -2.87
N ALA A 74 -29.17 2.07 -3.55
CA ALA A 74 -29.05 1.93 -5.00
C ALA A 74 -29.39 0.50 -5.47
N GLN A 75 -30.28 0.39 -6.45
CA GLN A 75 -30.75 -0.89 -7.00
C GLN A 75 -30.03 -1.30 -8.31
N ASN A 76 -29.21 -0.42 -8.87
CA ASN A 76 -28.50 -0.62 -10.13
C ASN A 76 -27.32 0.35 -10.26
N ILE A 77 -26.48 0.17 -11.28
CA ILE A 77 -25.31 1.02 -11.52
C ILE A 77 -25.67 2.51 -11.72
N ALA A 78 -26.84 2.83 -12.29
CA ALA A 78 -27.26 4.23 -12.44
C ALA A 78 -27.57 4.88 -11.08
N GLY A 79 -28.17 4.14 -10.14
CA GLY A 79 -28.35 4.57 -8.76
C GLY A 79 -27.01 4.78 -8.04
N VAL A 80 -26.03 3.90 -8.28
CA VAL A 80 -24.67 4.05 -7.75
C VAL A 80 -24.01 5.32 -8.31
N ASP A 81 -24.12 5.56 -9.62
CA ASP A 81 -23.55 6.76 -10.25
C ASP A 81 -24.12 8.06 -9.65
N ALA A 82 -25.45 8.11 -9.50
CA ALA A 82 -26.13 9.23 -8.85
C ALA A 82 -25.69 9.44 -7.39
N ALA A 83 -25.54 8.35 -6.62
CA ALA A 83 -25.06 8.40 -5.25
C ALA A 83 -23.60 8.93 -5.18
N MET A 84 -22.72 8.48 -6.08
CA MET A 84 -21.31 8.86 -6.10
C MET A 84 -21.08 10.33 -6.46
N ALA A 85 -22.04 10.99 -7.09
CA ALA A 85 -22.02 12.45 -7.29
C ALA A 85 -22.01 13.21 -5.95
N LYS A 86 -22.68 12.67 -4.92
CA LYS A 86 -22.88 13.29 -3.60
C LYS A 86 -21.79 12.95 -2.58
N VAL A 87 -21.05 11.86 -2.79
CA VAL A 87 -19.98 11.43 -1.84
C VAL A 87 -18.82 12.43 -1.84
N THR A 88 -18.52 12.98 -0.66
CA THR A 88 -17.46 13.99 -0.45
C THR A 88 -16.15 13.41 0.04
N TRP A 89 -16.16 12.17 0.55
CA TRP A 89 -14.94 11.42 0.87
C TRP A 89 -14.25 10.89 -0.39
N ASN A 90 -12.93 10.77 -0.32
CA ASN A 90 -12.11 10.19 -1.39
C ASN A 90 -11.84 8.72 -1.09
N GLU A 91 -12.89 7.90 -1.19
CA GLU A 91 -12.80 6.45 -1.11
C GLU A 91 -13.32 5.85 -2.41
N ASN A 92 -12.51 5.01 -3.04
CA ASN A 92 -12.87 4.45 -4.34
C ASN A 92 -14.01 3.46 -4.20
N VAL A 93 -15.01 3.55 -5.07
CA VAL A 93 -16.13 2.62 -5.11
C VAL A 93 -16.04 1.79 -6.38
N VAL A 94 -16.21 0.48 -6.23
CA VAL A 94 -16.43 -0.46 -7.33
C VAL A 94 -17.79 -1.10 -7.09
N ALA A 95 -18.63 -1.16 -8.11
CA ALA A 95 -19.95 -1.78 -8.02
C ALA A 95 -20.21 -2.70 -9.21
N VAL A 96 -21.13 -3.63 -8.99
CA VAL A 96 -21.69 -4.53 -10.01
C VAL A 96 -23.20 -4.63 -9.75
N ASP A 97 -24.01 -4.77 -10.79
CA ASP A 97 -25.45 -5.03 -10.68
C ASP A 97 -25.89 -6.34 -11.36
N GLU A 98 -27.14 -6.76 -11.11
CA GLU A 98 -27.71 -8.01 -11.63
C GLU A 98 -27.83 -8.03 -13.17
N ALA A 99 -27.82 -6.85 -13.82
CA ALA A 99 -27.76 -6.75 -15.27
C ALA A 99 -26.35 -6.97 -15.85
N GLY A 100 -25.37 -7.28 -14.99
CA GLY A 100 -23.98 -7.52 -15.37
C GLY A 100 -23.17 -6.24 -15.64
N ASN A 101 -23.71 -5.07 -15.28
CA ASN A 101 -22.95 -3.82 -15.40
C ASN A 101 -21.90 -3.76 -14.29
N ILE A 102 -20.73 -3.20 -14.61
CA ILE A 102 -19.68 -2.93 -13.63
C ILE A 102 -19.25 -1.47 -13.69
N GLY A 103 -18.94 -0.88 -12.54
CA GLY A 103 -18.55 0.52 -12.45
C GLY A 103 -17.43 0.78 -11.44
N PHE A 104 -16.66 1.83 -11.69
CA PHE A 104 -15.66 2.38 -10.79
C PHE A 104 -15.85 3.89 -10.67
N TRP A 105 -15.74 4.41 -9.45
CA TRP A 105 -15.79 5.84 -9.15
C TRP A 105 -14.67 6.24 -8.18
N HIS A 106 -14.06 7.39 -8.45
CA HIS A 106 -13.15 8.10 -7.54
C HIS A 106 -13.84 9.38 -7.03
N PRO A 107 -14.76 9.27 -6.04
CA PRO A 107 -15.55 10.39 -5.55
C PRO A 107 -14.72 11.35 -4.70
N GLY A 108 -15.38 12.41 -4.24
CA GLY A 108 -14.85 13.30 -3.23
C GLY A 108 -14.74 14.76 -3.63
N LEU A 109 -14.37 15.58 -2.65
CA LEU A 109 -13.99 16.97 -2.85
C LEU A 109 -12.53 17.05 -3.29
N LEU A 110 -12.31 17.07 -4.60
CA LEU A 110 -10.99 16.98 -5.23
C LEU A 110 -10.53 18.38 -5.64
N PRO A 111 -9.61 19.03 -4.91
CA PRO A 111 -9.29 20.44 -5.12
C PRO A 111 -8.54 20.68 -6.42
N LEU A 112 -8.88 21.78 -7.10
CA LEU A 112 -8.11 22.32 -8.21
C LEU A 112 -6.91 23.09 -7.64
N ARG A 113 -5.72 22.50 -7.74
CA ARG A 113 -4.48 23.09 -7.22
C ARG A 113 -3.89 24.09 -8.23
N PRO A 114 -3.24 25.16 -7.76
CA PRO A 114 -2.61 26.15 -8.64
C PRO A 114 -1.46 25.53 -9.43
N ARG A 115 -1.32 25.91 -10.71
CA ARG A 115 -0.38 25.28 -11.65
C ARG A 115 1.06 25.78 -11.52
N ASP A 116 1.26 26.98 -10.99
CA ASP A 116 2.58 27.61 -10.87
C ASP A 116 3.39 27.07 -9.67
N TRP A 117 2.81 26.17 -8.88
CA TRP A 117 3.41 25.59 -7.69
C TRP A 117 3.56 24.07 -7.82
N ASP A 118 4.70 23.56 -7.37
CA ASP A 118 4.94 22.11 -7.31
C ASP A 118 4.06 21.47 -6.23
N GLU A 119 3.02 20.76 -6.67
CA GLU A 119 2.04 20.11 -5.79
C GLU A 119 2.61 19.03 -4.87
N ARG A 120 3.88 18.64 -5.04
CA ARG A 120 4.58 17.69 -4.17
C ARG A 120 5.11 18.34 -2.89
N LEU A 121 5.08 19.67 -2.81
CA LEU A 121 5.64 20.45 -1.72
C LEU A 121 4.55 21.31 -1.05
N PRO A 122 4.74 21.71 0.22
CA PRO A 122 3.86 22.68 0.86
C PRO A 122 3.78 23.99 0.07
N TYR A 123 2.57 24.52 -0.09
CA TYR A 123 2.34 25.81 -0.74
C TYR A 123 2.58 26.99 0.21
N PRO A 124 2.95 28.18 -0.32
CA PRO A 124 2.91 29.42 0.45
C PRO A 124 1.52 29.68 1.02
N GLY A 125 1.47 30.11 2.29
CA GLY A 125 0.22 30.47 2.97
C GLY A 125 -0.14 31.95 2.87
N THR A 126 0.43 32.67 1.91
CA THR A 126 0.30 34.13 1.72
C THR A 126 -0.83 34.53 0.77
N GLY A 127 -1.53 33.54 0.17
CA GLY A 127 -2.71 33.72 -0.67
C GLY A 127 -2.47 33.57 -2.18
N GLU A 128 -1.21 33.50 -2.62
CA GLU A 128 -0.82 33.33 -4.03
C GLU A 128 -0.88 31.89 -4.54
N ALA A 129 -1.18 30.93 -3.65
CA ALA A 129 -1.22 29.50 -3.95
C ALA A 129 -2.51 28.83 -3.43
N GLU A 130 -3.62 29.57 -3.45
CA GLU A 130 -4.93 29.04 -3.05
C GLU A 130 -5.46 27.99 -4.02
N TRP A 131 -6.34 27.12 -3.52
CA TRP A 131 -7.12 26.22 -4.36
C TRP A 131 -8.17 27.01 -5.15
N ASP A 132 -8.32 26.69 -6.42
CA ASP A 132 -9.28 27.31 -7.34
C ASP A 132 -10.57 26.47 -7.44
N GLY A 133 -11.17 26.19 -6.27
CA GLY A 133 -12.35 25.33 -6.18
C GLY A 133 -12.04 23.83 -6.26
N PHE A 134 -12.98 23.06 -6.82
CA PHE A 134 -12.96 21.59 -6.86
C PHE A 134 -13.34 21.08 -8.24
N LEU A 135 -12.90 19.87 -8.57
CA LEU A 135 -13.38 19.16 -9.76
C LEU A 135 -14.90 19.00 -9.70
N THR A 136 -15.56 19.32 -10.82
CA THR A 136 -16.97 18.98 -11.04
C THR A 136 -17.14 17.46 -11.06
N VAL A 137 -18.35 16.96 -10.78
CA VAL A 137 -18.65 15.51 -10.78
C VAL A 137 -18.21 14.85 -12.09
N ALA A 138 -18.50 15.47 -13.23
CA ALA A 138 -18.15 14.95 -14.55
C ALA A 138 -16.62 14.87 -14.80
N GLN A 139 -15.81 15.67 -14.11
CA GLN A 139 -14.34 15.63 -14.21
C GLN A 139 -13.71 14.58 -13.30
N ARG A 140 -14.45 14.02 -12.33
CA ARG A 140 -13.93 12.97 -11.44
C ARG A 140 -13.69 11.69 -12.22
N PRO A 141 -12.60 10.96 -11.98
CA PRO A 141 -12.37 9.66 -12.60
C PRO A 141 -13.51 8.68 -12.29
N HIS A 142 -14.19 8.21 -13.32
CA HIS A 142 -15.18 7.14 -13.24
C HIS A 142 -15.20 6.36 -14.55
N VAL A 143 -15.73 5.14 -14.52
CA VAL A 143 -16.01 4.36 -15.72
C VAL A 143 -17.12 3.36 -15.43
N ILE A 144 -18.06 3.23 -16.36
CA ILE A 144 -19.09 2.20 -16.37
C ILE A 144 -18.86 1.32 -17.60
N ASN A 145 -18.92 -0.01 -17.42
CA ASN A 145 -18.73 -1.01 -18.46
C ASN A 145 -17.46 -0.80 -19.30
N PRO A 146 -16.26 -0.80 -18.67
CA PRO A 146 -15.01 -0.62 -19.40
C PRO A 146 -14.84 -1.73 -20.43
N LYS A 147 -14.30 -1.39 -21.62
CA LYS A 147 -14.02 -2.36 -22.71
C LYS A 147 -13.18 -3.57 -22.29
N LEU A 148 -12.45 -3.49 -21.19
CA LEU A 148 -11.66 -4.60 -20.65
C LEU A 148 -12.53 -5.70 -20.03
N GLY A 149 -13.78 -5.43 -19.65
CA GLY A 149 -14.69 -6.39 -19.02
C GLY A 149 -14.35 -6.74 -17.57
N TYR A 150 -13.41 -6.02 -16.93
CA TYR A 150 -13.07 -6.20 -15.52
C TYR A 150 -12.51 -4.91 -14.90
N LEU A 151 -12.60 -4.82 -13.58
CA LEU A 151 -12.04 -3.74 -12.77
C LEU A 151 -11.06 -4.30 -11.73
N HIS A 152 -10.08 -3.50 -11.32
CA HIS A 152 -9.15 -3.83 -10.25
C HIS A 152 -8.68 -2.55 -9.57
N GLN A 153 -8.57 -2.58 -8.25
CA GLN A 153 -8.11 -1.45 -7.47
C GLN A 153 -7.40 -1.97 -6.24
N TRP A 154 -6.17 -1.51 -6.01
CA TRP A 154 -5.44 -1.75 -4.77
C TRP A 154 -4.64 -0.52 -4.36
N ASN A 155 -5.36 0.58 -4.16
CA ASN A 155 -4.85 1.92 -3.87
C ASN A 155 -3.94 2.51 -4.98
N ASN A 156 -3.99 1.94 -6.20
CA ASN A 156 -3.34 2.52 -7.36
C ASN A 156 -4.09 3.75 -7.86
N VAL A 157 -3.40 4.58 -8.66
CA VAL A 157 -4.02 5.76 -9.28
C VAL A 157 -5.30 5.40 -10.07
N PRO A 158 -6.34 6.24 -10.02
CA PRO A 158 -7.63 5.98 -10.64
C PRO A 158 -7.63 6.18 -12.16
N SER A 159 -6.73 7.02 -12.71
CA SER A 159 -6.61 7.27 -14.14
C SER A 159 -5.17 7.61 -14.56
N LYS A 160 -4.88 7.57 -15.86
CA LYS A 160 -3.51 7.72 -16.42
C LYS A 160 -2.86 9.06 -16.10
N LEU A 161 -3.64 10.13 -16.03
CA LEU A 161 -3.16 11.50 -15.80
C LEU A 161 -3.42 11.97 -14.36
N TRP A 162 -3.91 11.08 -13.49
CA TRP A 162 -4.16 11.43 -12.11
C TRP A 162 -2.85 11.69 -11.37
N THR A 163 -2.83 12.77 -10.60
CA THR A 163 -1.76 13.10 -9.66
C THR A 163 -2.21 12.88 -8.23
N SER A 164 -1.26 12.55 -7.37
CA SER A 164 -1.46 12.46 -5.93
C SER A 164 -1.03 13.71 -5.18
N GLY A 165 -0.57 14.75 -5.88
CA GLY A 165 0.00 15.94 -5.26
C GLY A 165 1.17 15.60 -4.35
N ASP A 166 1.01 15.94 -3.07
CA ASP A 166 1.92 15.69 -1.95
C ASP A 166 1.81 14.26 -1.38
N GLY A 167 1.03 13.40 -2.03
CA GLY A 167 0.94 11.98 -1.72
C GLY A 167 2.26 11.22 -1.89
N PRO A 168 2.29 9.93 -1.53
CA PRO A 168 3.49 9.10 -1.58
C PRO A 168 4.21 9.17 -2.92
N ALA A 169 5.53 8.93 -2.91
CA ALA A 169 6.34 8.92 -4.13
C ALA A 169 5.71 8.06 -5.24
N ARG A 170 5.96 8.43 -6.50
CA ARG A 170 5.42 7.78 -7.71
C ARG A 170 5.51 6.24 -7.65
N GLU A 171 6.62 5.73 -7.14
CA GLU A 171 6.89 4.31 -6.87
C GLU A 171 5.75 3.58 -6.14
N ARG A 172 5.06 4.26 -5.21
CA ARG A 172 3.96 3.74 -4.38
C ARG A 172 2.57 3.90 -4.95
N LEU A 173 2.42 4.57 -6.08
CA LEU A 173 1.09 4.93 -6.59
C LEU A 173 0.86 4.44 -8.01
N ASN A 174 1.83 4.68 -8.90
CA ASN A 174 1.73 4.27 -10.31
C ASN A 174 3.04 3.69 -10.87
N GLY A 175 4.03 3.43 -10.02
CA GLY A 175 5.28 2.78 -10.40
C GLY A 175 5.03 1.37 -10.96
N PRO A 176 5.91 0.86 -11.83
CA PRO A 176 5.76 -0.46 -12.46
C PRO A 176 5.80 -1.63 -11.46
N PHE A 177 6.25 -1.37 -10.24
CA PHE A 177 6.35 -2.32 -9.13
C PHE A 177 5.25 -2.15 -8.10
N HIS A 178 4.31 -1.23 -8.30
CA HIS A 178 3.15 -1.09 -7.42
C HIS A 178 2.30 -2.37 -7.42
N ARG A 179 1.84 -2.80 -6.25
CA ARG A 179 1.05 -4.03 -6.03
C ARG A 179 -0.21 -4.13 -6.90
N GLY A 180 -0.84 -2.99 -7.20
CA GLY A 180 -2.00 -2.93 -8.12
C GLY A 180 -1.69 -3.48 -9.52
N ASN A 181 -0.43 -3.43 -9.98
CA ASN A 181 -0.05 -4.04 -11.25
C ASN A 181 -0.04 -5.57 -11.21
N TYR A 182 0.24 -6.18 -10.05
CA TYR A 182 0.14 -7.62 -9.90
C TYR A 182 -1.31 -8.06 -9.79
N LEU A 183 -2.12 -7.32 -9.01
CA LEU A 183 -3.57 -7.54 -8.97
C LEU A 183 -4.19 -7.45 -10.38
N LYS A 184 -3.80 -6.45 -11.18
CA LYS A 184 -4.20 -6.33 -12.58
C LYS A 184 -3.94 -7.62 -13.37
N ARG A 185 -2.76 -8.22 -13.21
CA ARG A 185 -2.40 -9.48 -13.91
C ARG A 185 -3.26 -10.65 -13.42
N ALA A 186 -3.49 -10.74 -12.11
CA ALA A 186 -4.30 -11.80 -11.51
C ALA A 186 -5.77 -11.70 -11.97
N VAL A 187 -6.38 -10.51 -11.90
CA VAL A 187 -7.76 -10.28 -12.37
C VAL A 187 -7.87 -10.51 -13.88
N ALA A 188 -6.91 -10.03 -14.68
CA ALA A 188 -6.93 -10.29 -16.12
C ALA A 188 -6.82 -11.78 -16.47
N ALA A 189 -6.06 -12.56 -15.68
CA ALA A 189 -5.99 -14.01 -15.84
C ALA A 189 -7.29 -14.70 -15.43
N ALA A 190 -7.92 -14.24 -14.35
CA ALA A 190 -9.23 -14.72 -13.90
C ALA A 190 -10.33 -14.45 -14.93
N ALA A 191 -10.40 -13.24 -15.49
CA ALA A 191 -11.34 -12.86 -16.53
C ALA A 191 -11.19 -13.75 -17.78
N LYS A 192 -9.95 -14.08 -18.18
CA LYS A 192 -9.68 -15.01 -19.29
C LYS A 192 -10.11 -16.45 -19.02
N GLN A 193 -10.24 -16.85 -17.76
CA GLN A 193 -10.75 -18.17 -17.36
C GLN A 193 -12.28 -18.20 -17.27
N GLY A 194 -12.96 -17.08 -17.55
CA GLY A 194 -14.42 -16.96 -17.47
C GLY A 194 -14.94 -16.40 -16.14
N GLY A 195 -14.06 -16.05 -15.20
CA GLY A 195 -14.49 -15.54 -13.88
C GLY A 195 -15.15 -16.62 -13.01
N GLY A 196 -16.20 -16.25 -12.27
CA GLY A 196 -16.91 -17.11 -11.32
C GLY A 196 -16.35 -17.06 -9.89
N TYR A 197 -17.14 -17.55 -8.93
CA TYR A 197 -16.82 -17.49 -7.50
C TYR A 197 -15.43 -18.04 -7.15
N GLU A 198 -15.11 -19.27 -7.56
CA GLU A 198 -13.86 -19.94 -7.19
C GLU A 198 -12.63 -19.27 -7.81
N VAL A 199 -12.72 -18.85 -9.07
CA VAL A 199 -11.64 -18.14 -9.76
C VAL A 199 -11.40 -16.78 -9.11
N THR A 200 -12.47 -16.05 -8.76
CA THR A 200 -12.40 -14.74 -8.11
C THR A 200 -11.83 -14.86 -6.70
N ARG A 201 -12.29 -15.84 -5.91
CA ARG A 201 -11.71 -16.15 -4.58
C ARG A 201 -10.22 -16.42 -4.66
N ASN A 202 -9.78 -17.10 -5.71
CA ASN A 202 -8.38 -17.42 -5.91
C ASN A 202 -7.50 -16.21 -6.29
N VAL A 203 -8.06 -15.14 -6.88
CA VAL A 203 -7.33 -13.89 -7.16
C VAL A 203 -6.76 -13.31 -5.88
N ASP A 204 -7.60 -13.20 -4.84
CA ASP A 204 -7.21 -12.66 -3.55
C ASP A 204 -6.13 -13.52 -2.88
N ARG A 205 -6.31 -14.84 -2.87
CA ARG A 205 -5.29 -15.77 -2.37
C ARG A 205 -3.94 -15.56 -3.05
N ILE A 206 -3.92 -15.46 -4.37
CA ILE A 206 -2.68 -15.24 -5.13
C ILE A 206 -2.09 -13.87 -4.84
N ALA A 207 -2.89 -12.80 -4.89
CA ALA A 207 -2.43 -11.44 -4.69
C ALA A 207 -1.88 -11.22 -3.27
N GLY A 208 -2.54 -11.78 -2.26
CA GLY A 208 -2.19 -11.61 -0.85
C GLY A 208 -1.14 -12.57 -0.31
N THR A 209 -0.71 -13.60 -1.06
CA THR A 209 0.40 -14.49 -0.66
C THR A 209 1.68 -14.36 -1.48
N THR A 210 1.72 -13.43 -2.44
CA THR A 210 2.85 -13.28 -3.36
C THR A 210 3.59 -11.99 -3.07
N ALA A 211 4.92 -12.03 -2.94
CA ALA A 211 5.76 -10.83 -2.98
C ALA A 211 5.69 -10.23 -4.38
N GLN A 212 4.76 -9.28 -4.59
CA GLN A 212 4.21 -8.93 -5.90
C GLN A 212 5.28 -8.40 -6.87
N GLN A 213 6.34 -7.76 -6.34
CA GLN A 213 7.42 -7.25 -7.17
C GLN A 213 8.24 -8.34 -7.85
N ARG A 214 8.33 -9.56 -7.29
CA ARG A 214 9.09 -10.65 -7.91
C ARG A 214 8.52 -11.04 -9.29
N PRO A 215 7.23 -11.40 -9.45
CA PRO A 215 6.67 -11.70 -10.77
C PRO A 215 6.60 -10.46 -11.68
N LEU A 216 6.51 -9.25 -11.13
CA LEU A 216 6.62 -8.02 -11.94
C LEU A 216 8.05 -7.81 -12.49
N PHE A 217 9.07 -8.33 -11.81
CA PHE A 217 10.49 -8.16 -12.14
C PHE A 217 11.07 -9.26 -13.06
N THR A 218 10.29 -10.29 -13.43
CA THR A 218 10.77 -11.47 -14.18
C THR A 218 11.56 -11.16 -15.46
N SER A 219 11.10 -10.21 -16.29
CA SER A 219 11.81 -9.85 -17.53
C SER A 219 13.20 -9.26 -17.24
N ARG A 220 13.33 -8.46 -16.18
CA ARG A 220 14.60 -7.86 -15.77
C ARG A 220 15.55 -8.90 -15.19
N LEU A 221 15.05 -9.87 -14.42
CA LEU A 221 15.84 -11.03 -13.95
C LEU A 221 16.42 -11.84 -15.11
N LYS A 222 15.60 -12.16 -16.12
CA LYS A 222 16.06 -12.88 -17.32
C LYS A 222 17.20 -12.13 -18.02
N LYS A 223 17.11 -10.81 -18.15
CA LYS A 223 18.18 -9.98 -18.74
C LYS A 223 19.44 -9.96 -17.88
N ALA A 224 19.31 -9.85 -16.56
CA ALA A 224 20.44 -9.86 -15.64
C ALA A 224 21.23 -11.18 -15.73
N GLN A 225 20.53 -12.31 -15.83
CA GLN A 225 21.12 -13.65 -15.83
C GLN A 225 21.94 -14.00 -17.07
N LYS A 226 21.64 -13.45 -18.25
CA LYS A 226 22.33 -13.81 -19.51
C LYS A 226 23.86 -13.64 -19.47
N GLY A 227 24.39 -12.85 -18.54
CA GLY A 227 25.83 -12.70 -18.31
C GLY A 227 26.24 -12.85 -16.85
N ALA A 228 25.46 -13.60 -16.06
CA ALA A 228 25.75 -13.83 -14.65
C ALA A 228 26.61 -15.09 -14.47
N THR A 229 27.65 -14.97 -13.64
CA THR A 229 28.53 -16.07 -13.23
C THR A 229 28.67 -16.08 -11.70
N GLY A 230 29.30 -17.12 -11.15
CA GLY A 230 29.61 -17.22 -9.72
C GLY A 230 28.42 -16.93 -8.79
N GLN A 231 28.66 -16.12 -7.77
CA GLN A 231 27.69 -15.76 -6.74
C GLN A 231 26.45 -15.04 -7.29
N ALA A 232 26.61 -14.15 -8.29
CA ALA A 232 25.49 -13.50 -8.95
C ALA A 232 24.55 -14.52 -9.60
N LYS A 233 25.12 -15.52 -10.29
CA LYS A 233 24.33 -16.56 -10.95
C LYS A 233 23.52 -17.37 -9.93
N ILE A 234 24.15 -17.77 -8.82
CA ILE A 234 23.50 -18.52 -7.74
C ILE A 234 22.26 -17.77 -7.21
N VAL A 235 22.39 -16.48 -6.89
CA VAL A 235 21.27 -15.68 -6.36
C VAL A 235 20.19 -15.49 -7.43
N LEU A 236 20.55 -15.14 -8.66
CA LEU A 236 19.58 -14.90 -9.72
C LEU A 236 18.80 -16.16 -10.08
N ASP A 237 19.45 -17.33 -10.12
CA ASP A 237 18.78 -18.62 -10.34
C ASP A 237 17.82 -18.95 -9.18
N THR A 238 18.26 -18.75 -7.94
CA THR A 238 17.44 -18.96 -6.73
C THR A 238 16.18 -18.08 -6.72
N ILE A 239 16.28 -16.81 -7.12
CA ILE A 239 15.11 -15.91 -7.21
C ILE A 239 14.19 -16.32 -8.37
N ARG A 240 14.75 -16.86 -9.46
CA ARG A 240 13.96 -17.27 -10.63
C ARG A 240 13.23 -18.59 -10.46
N SER A 241 13.78 -19.53 -9.69
CA SER A 241 13.10 -20.78 -9.37
C SER A 241 11.92 -20.60 -8.44
N TRP A 242 11.93 -19.55 -7.61
CA TRP A 242 10.83 -19.19 -6.73
C TRP A 242 9.79 -18.34 -7.46
N ASP A 243 8.50 -18.67 -7.35
CA ASP A 243 7.44 -17.92 -8.06
C ASP A 243 7.05 -16.58 -7.42
N GLY A 244 7.41 -16.36 -6.14
CA GLY A 244 7.07 -15.19 -5.36
C GLY A 244 6.23 -15.49 -4.12
N SER A 245 5.77 -16.73 -3.91
CA SER A 245 4.94 -17.09 -2.75
C SER A 245 5.73 -17.08 -1.44
N TYR A 246 5.28 -16.29 -0.47
CA TYR A 246 5.79 -16.34 0.91
C TYR A 246 4.91 -17.19 1.84
N SER A 247 3.84 -17.80 1.31
CA SER A 247 2.92 -18.62 2.11
C SER A 247 3.25 -20.11 2.08
N ARG A 248 3.93 -20.59 1.05
CA ARG A 248 4.35 -21.99 0.95
C ARG A 248 5.52 -22.29 1.87
N THR A 249 5.42 -23.39 2.60
CA THR A 249 6.43 -23.83 3.55
C THR A 249 6.80 -25.29 3.37
N THR A 250 8.02 -25.62 3.74
CA THR A 250 8.45 -27.00 4.04
C THR A 250 7.70 -27.56 5.25
N PRO A 251 7.77 -28.89 5.51
CA PRO A 251 7.14 -29.51 6.67
C PRO A 251 7.56 -28.90 8.02
N ASP A 252 8.79 -28.39 8.14
CA ASP A 252 9.29 -27.68 9.32
C ASP A 252 8.88 -26.19 9.39
N GLY A 253 7.93 -25.75 8.54
CA GLY A 253 7.33 -24.41 8.59
C GLY A 253 8.20 -23.30 8.01
N LYS A 254 9.26 -23.62 7.25
CA LYS A 254 10.16 -22.64 6.65
C LYS A 254 9.80 -22.32 5.20
N THR A 255 10.03 -21.08 4.81
CA THR A 255 9.76 -20.58 3.45
C THR A 255 10.76 -21.14 2.42
N GLU A 256 10.45 -20.91 1.14
CA GLU A 256 11.37 -21.20 0.04
C GLU A 256 12.56 -20.22 0.00
N PRO A 257 13.75 -20.66 -0.45
CA PRO A 257 14.97 -19.87 -0.38
C PRO A 257 14.95 -18.62 -1.26
N GLY A 258 14.13 -18.62 -2.32
CA GLY A 258 13.94 -17.46 -3.17
C GLY A 258 13.39 -16.24 -2.44
N LEU A 259 12.63 -16.42 -1.36
CA LEU A 259 12.16 -15.30 -0.55
C LEU A 259 13.32 -14.54 0.09
N ALA A 260 14.21 -15.24 0.77
CA ALA A 260 15.35 -14.62 1.44
C ALA A 260 16.37 -14.06 0.42
N ALA A 261 16.57 -14.76 -0.70
CA ALA A 261 17.39 -14.28 -1.80
C ALA A 261 16.80 -12.98 -2.41
N TRP A 262 15.47 -12.90 -2.57
CA TRP A 262 14.78 -11.72 -3.08
C TRP A 262 14.91 -10.52 -2.14
N ASP A 263 14.72 -10.71 -0.83
CA ASP A 263 14.91 -9.66 0.16
C ASP A 263 16.35 -9.14 0.20
N ALA A 264 17.33 -10.05 0.18
CA ALA A 264 18.74 -9.68 0.11
C ALA A 264 19.07 -8.91 -1.19
N PHE A 265 18.48 -9.33 -2.31
CA PHE A 265 18.64 -8.67 -3.61
C PHE A 265 18.05 -7.27 -3.65
N LYS A 266 16.85 -7.06 -3.11
CA LYS A 266 16.24 -5.72 -3.03
C LYS A 266 17.10 -4.79 -2.17
N LYS A 267 17.55 -5.25 -0.99
CA LYS A 267 18.46 -4.49 -0.12
C LYS A 267 19.78 -4.13 -0.82
N ALA A 268 20.40 -5.10 -1.48
CA ALA A 268 21.63 -4.86 -2.23
C ALA A 268 21.43 -3.92 -3.42
N SER A 269 20.24 -3.95 -4.06
CA SER A 269 19.93 -3.06 -5.18
C SER A 269 19.87 -1.59 -4.74
N ILE A 270 19.36 -1.30 -3.54
CA ILE A 270 19.39 0.06 -2.97
C ILE A 270 20.84 0.54 -2.85
N ASP A 271 21.70 -0.28 -2.23
CA ASP A 271 23.10 0.04 -2.02
C ASP A 271 23.87 0.25 -3.35
N VAL A 272 23.59 -0.55 -4.38
CA VAL A 272 24.19 -0.35 -5.72
C VAL A 272 23.69 0.93 -6.38
N ALA A 273 22.41 1.28 -6.23
CA ALA A 273 21.81 2.44 -6.87
C ALA A 273 22.13 3.76 -6.14
N LEU A 274 22.24 3.71 -4.82
CA LEU A 274 22.16 4.87 -3.93
C LEU A 274 23.25 4.90 -2.84
N GLY A 275 24.20 3.96 -2.83
CA GLY A 275 25.25 3.88 -1.80
C GLY A 275 26.20 5.10 -1.72
N ARG A 276 26.10 6.03 -2.68
CA ARG A 276 26.78 7.34 -2.62
C ARG A 276 26.13 8.34 -1.65
N PHE A 277 24.90 8.09 -1.21
CA PHE A 277 24.16 8.95 -0.31
C PHE A 277 24.25 8.46 1.14
N SER A 278 24.15 9.38 2.10
CA SER A 278 24.17 9.03 3.52
C SER A 278 22.95 8.20 3.91
N THR A 279 23.11 7.28 4.86
CA THR A 279 22.01 6.47 5.41
C THR A 279 20.87 7.34 5.94
N ASN A 280 21.18 8.47 6.59
CA ASN A 280 20.17 9.39 7.11
C ASN A 280 19.31 9.98 5.99
N SER A 281 19.92 10.39 4.88
CA SER A 281 19.19 10.89 3.71
C SER A 281 18.29 9.82 3.11
N LEU A 282 18.75 8.57 3.05
CA LEU A 282 17.98 7.46 2.49
C LEU A 282 16.81 7.07 3.40
N ASN A 283 17.00 7.08 4.71
CA ASN A 283 15.93 6.78 5.67
C ASN A 283 14.75 7.75 5.56
N LEU A 284 15.01 9.03 5.24
CA LEU A 284 13.96 10.02 5.00
C LEU A 284 13.12 9.71 3.74
N LEU A 285 13.68 8.99 2.77
CA LEU A 285 13.05 8.73 1.47
C LEU A 285 12.40 7.34 1.36
N GLU A 286 12.75 6.40 2.23
CA GLU A 286 12.34 4.98 2.15
C GLU A 286 10.83 4.78 2.19
N GLY A 287 10.13 5.57 3.02
CA GLY A 287 8.69 5.46 3.24
C GLY A 287 8.24 4.17 3.99
N GLY A 288 9.17 3.29 4.39
CA GLY A 288 8.93 2.12 5.25
C GLY A 288 7.98 1.06 4.69
N ARG A 289 7.60 0.05 5.48
CA ARG A 289 6.48 -0.86 5.14
C ARG A 289 5.43 -0.78 6.25
N SER A 290 4.17 -0.92 5.87
CA SER A 290 3.09 -1.12 6.84
C SER A 290 3.12 -2.56 7.36
N THR A 291 2.68 -2.77 8.60
CA THR A 291 2.46 -4.12 9.16
C THR A 291 1.41 -4.91 8.38
N SER A 292 0.54 -4.25 7.61
CA SER A 292 -0.43 -4.87 6.72
C SER A 292 0.14 -5.24 5.34
N HIS A 293 1.32 -4.73 4.97
CA HIS A 293 1.92 -4.86 3.64
C HIS A 293 3.41 -5.22 3.72
N GLU A 294 3.73 -6.25 4.50
CA GLU A 294 5.12 -6.57 4.88
C GLU A 294 6.03 -6.97 3.70
N PHE A 295 5.45 -7.55 2.65
CA PHE A 295 6.17 -7.99 1.45
C PHE A 295 6.06 -7.01 0.27
N ASP A 296 5.38 -5.89 0.45
CA ASP A 296 5.35 -4.81 -0.53
C ASP A 296 6.73 -4.12 -0.64
N ALA A 297 6.94 -3.36 -1.71
CA ALA A 297 8.20 -2.65 -1.92
C ALA A 297 8.18 -1.26 -1.27
N THR A 298 9.34 -0.88 -0.73
CA THR A 298 9.57 0.50 -0.30
C THR A 298 9.85 1.42 -1.50
N ASN A 299 9.99 2.73 -1.23
CA ASN A 299 10.31 3.69 -2.28
C ASN A 299 11.69 3.41 -2.90
N LEU A 300 12.72 3.17 -2.08
CA LEU A 300 14.07 2.94 -2.61
C LEU A 300 14.22 1.54 -3.22
N GLU A 301 13.50 0.53 -2.71
CA GLU A 301 13.41 -0.77 -3.39
C GLU A 301 12.82 -0.62 -4.79
N SER A 302 11.68 0.04 -4.91
CA SER A 302 11.02 0.27 -6.20
C SER A 302 11.87 1.12 -7.15
N TYR A 303 12.53 2.15 -6.63
CA TYR A 303 13.46 2.99 -7.38
C TYR A 303 14.65 2.16 -7.91
N SER A 304 15.36 1.44 -7.03
CA SER A 304 16.54 0.65 -7.41
C SER A 304 16.21 -0.47 -8.40
N LEU A 305 15.07 -1.16 -8.21
CA LEU A 305 14.56 -2.14 -9.17
C LEU A 305 14.20 -1.51 -10.53
N ARG A 306 13.90 -0.21 -10.59
CA ARG A 306 13.55 0.49 -11.83
C ARG A 306 14.77 1.00 -12.60
N VAL A 307 15.78 1.52 -11.91
CA VAL A 307 16.86 2.31 -12.54
C VAL A 307 18.14 1.53 -12.86
N LEU A 308 18.41 0.42 -12.18
CA LEU A 308 19.64 -0.33 -12.41
C LEU A 308 19.67 -1.00 -13.78
N SER A 309 20.87 -1.08 -14.37
CA SER A 309 21.11 -1.83 -15.60
C SER A 309 21.22 -3.34 -15.32
N PRO A 310 21.18 -4.21 -16.36
CA PRO A 310 21.47 -5.64 -16.18
C PRO A 310 22.80 -5.93 -15.47
N LYS A 311 23.84 -5.11 -15.70
CA LYS A 311 25.12 -5.20 -14.98
C LYS A 311 24.96 -4.80 -13.51
N GLY A 312 24.23 -3.73 -13.23
CA GLY A 312 23.90 -3.30 -11.87
C GLY A 312 23.17 -4.37 -11.07
N TYR A 313 22.19 -5.06 -11.69
CA TYR A 313 21.52 -6.19 -11.04
C TYR A 313 22.46 -7.36 -10.73
N ARG A 314 23.47 -7.65 -11.57
CA ARG A 314 24.46 -8.68 -11.25
C ARG A 314 25.33 -8.31 -10.04
N VAL A 315 25.77 -7.05 -9.96
CA VAL A 315 26.50 -6.54 -8.78
C VAL A 315 25.62 -6.63 -7.53
N ALA A 316 24.34 -6.28 -7.63
CA ALA A 316 23.40 -6.42 -6.53
C ALA A 316 23.23 -7.90 -6.12
N ALA A 317 23.18 -8.83 -7.08
CA ALA A 317 23.10 -10.27 -6.81
C ALA A 317 24.35 -10.82 -6.10
N GLU A 318 25.56 -10.41 -6.49
CA GLU A 318 26.80 -10.74 -5.77
C GLU A 318 26.80 -10.21 -4.33
N ARG A 319 26.35 -8.97 -4.12
CA ARG A 319 26.19 -8.41 -2.76
C ARG A 319 25.12 -9.15 -1.96
N ALA A 320 24.02 -9.52 -2.60
CA ALA A 320 22.93 -10.28 -1.99
C ALA A 320 23.38 -11.67 -1.53
N PHE A 321 24.29 -12.33 -2.28
CA PHE A 321 24.88 -13.59 -1.86
C PHE A 321 25.57 -13.45 -0.51
N ARG A 322 26.41 -12.41 -0.33
CA ARG A 322 27.10 -12.13 0.93
C ARG A 322 26.13 -11.81 2.08
N ILE A 323 25.06 -11.08 1.79
CA ILE A 323 23.99 -10.79 2.77
C ILE A 323 23.31 -12.09 3.23
N ALA A 324 22.92 -12.95 2.29
CA ALA A 324 22.27 -14.23 2.59
C ALA A 324 23.23 -15.19 3.32
N GLN A 325 24.46 -15.32 2.83
CA GLN A 325 25.49 -16.15 3.45
C GLN A 325 25.75 -15.74 4.90
N LYS A 326 25.86 -14.43 5.18
CA LYS A 326 26.02 -13.93 6.55
C LYS A 326 24.78 -14.22 7.42
N ARG A 327 23.57 -14.08 6.86
CA ARG A 327 22.31 -14.30 7.60
C ARG A 327 22.10 -15.77 7.97
N PHE A 328 22.46 -16.70 7.09
CA PHE A 328 22.19 -18.13 7.25
C PHE A 328 23.43 -18.97 7.56
N SER A 329 24.59 -18.32 7.70
CA SER A 329 25.89 -18.97 7.91
C SER A 329 26.21 -20.06 6.87
N SER A 330 25.69 -19.92 5.64
CA SER A 330 25.85 -20.91 4.57
C SER A 330 25.82 -20.27 3.19
N GLY A 331 26.74 -20.71 2.31
CA GLY A 331 26.75 -20.34 0.90
C GLY A 331 25.78 -21.16 0.03
N ASP A 332 25.17 -22.21 0.60
CA ASP A 332 24.17 -23.03 -0.08
C ASP A 332 22.79 -22.35 -0.03
N PRO A 333 22.18 -22.01 -1.19
CA PRO A 333 20.84 -21.44 -1.22
C PRO A 333 19.78 -22.29 -0.54
N GLN A 334 19.91 -23.61 -0.48
CA GLN A 334 18.89 -24.45 0.17
C GLN A 334 18.76 -24.17 1.67
N ALA A 335 19.79 -23.62 2.29
CA ALA A 335 19.78 -23.21 3.70
C ALA A 335 19.14 -21.82 3.92
N TRP A 336 18.87 -21.03 2.86
CA TRP A 336 18.38 -19.65 2.98
C TRP A 336 16.87 -19.55 3.28
N ARG A 337 16.41 -20.28 4.28
CA ARG A 337 15.00 -20.43 4.62
C ARG A 337 14.71 -19.85 5.99
N SER A 338 13.60 -19.12 6.12
CA SER A 338 13.17 -18.55 7.40
C SER A 338 11.80 -19.09 7.79
N PRO A 339 11.45 -19.15 9.09
CA PRO A 339 10.08 -19.44 9.50
C PRO A 339 9.09 -18.54 8.76
N ARG A 340 7.92 -19.08 8.42
CA ARG A 340 6.85 -18.27 7.81
C ARG A 340 6.50 -17.11 8.73
N LYS A 341 6.37 -15.92 8.12
CA LYS A 341 6.03 -14.71 8.87
C LYS A 341 4.63 -14.85 9.47
N MET A 342 4.52 -14.46 10.75
CA MET A 342 3.25 -14.38 11.47
C MET A 342 2.84 -12.92 11.59
N TYR A 343 1.54 -12.66 11.41
CA TYR A 343 0.91 -11.40 11.74
C TYR A 343 0.48 -11.42 13.21
N GLN A 344 0.76 -10.32 13.90
CA GLN A 344 0.38 -10.10 15.29
C GLN A 344 -0.71 -9.02 15.30
N PRO A 345 -1.98 -9.38 15.47
CA PRO A 345 -3.05 -8.39 15.45
C PRO A 345 -2.92 -7.47 16.66
N THR A 346 -2.62 -6.20 16.41
CA THR A 346 -2.82 -5.15 17.40
C THR A 346 -4.26 -4.67 17.24
N SER A 347 -5.16 -5.10 18.11
CA SER A 347 -6.49 -4.51 18.14
C SER A 347 -6.38 -3.09 18.69
N GLN A 348 -7.08 -2.14 18.08
CA GLN A 348 -7.41 -0.87 18.74
C GLN A 348 -8.56 -1.12 19.74
N GLY A 349 -8.39 -2.08 20.67
CA GLY A 349 -9.43 -2.58 21.58
C GLY A 349 -8.96 -3.71 22.53
N ALA A 350 -9.89 -4.32 23.27
CA ALA A 350 -9.60 -5.28 24.35
C ALA A 350 -9.36 -6.74 23.91
N ALA A 351 -9.41 -7.06 22.61
CA ALA A 351 -9.27 -8.43 22.11
C ALA A 351 -7.82 -8.74 21.73
N THR A 352 -7.21 -9.74 22.37
CA THR A 352 -5.92 -10.29 21.93
C THR A 352 -6.16 -11.49 21.02
N PHE A 353 -5.60 -11.44 19.82
CA PHE A 353 -5.67 -12.54 18.87
C PHE A 353 -4.38 -13.35 18.93
N LYS A 354 -4.49 -14.68 18.77
CA LYS A 354 -3.29 -15.50 18.56
C LYS A 354 -2.62 -15.07 17.24
N PRO A 355 -1.28 -15.02 17.19
CA PRO A 355 -0.58 -14.79 15.94
C PRO A 355 -1.02 -15.81 14.89
N PHE A 356 -1.25 -15.35 13.66
CA PHE A 356 -1.62 -16.21 12.54
C PHE A 356 -0.69 -15.95 11.34
N PRO A 357 -0.55 -16.89 10.39
CA PRO A 357 0.35 -16.69 9.27
C PRO A 357 0.01 -15.43 8.47
N PHE A 358 1.02 -14.63 8.15
CA PHE A 358 0.84 -13.37 7.44
C PHE A 358 0.16 -13.61 6.07
N PHE A 359 -0.78 -12.72 5.76
CA PHE A 359 -1.53 -12.68 4.51
C PHE A 359 -1.86 -11.21 4.21
N ASP A 360 -1.38 -10.70 3.08
CA ASP A 360 -1.54 -9.30 2.65
C ASP A 360 -2.93 -9.14 2.03
N ARG A 361 -3.93 -8.99 2.91
CA ARG A 361 -5.34 -8.96 2.53
C ARG A 361 -6.13 -7.89 3.28
N GLY A 362 -7.32 -7.59 2.77
CA GLY A 362 -8.32 -6.83 3.52
C GLY A 362 -8.71 -7.53 4.83
N THR A 363 -9.14 -6.74 5.81
CA THR A 363 -9.63 -7.24 7.11
C THR A 363 -10.84 -8.17 6.94
N VAL A 364 -11.69 -7.88 5.96
CA VAL A 364 -12.85 -8.68 5.54
C VAL A 364 -12.78 -8.88 4.04
N GLN A 365 -13.29 -10.02 3.57
CA GLN A 365 -13.30 -10.38 2.16
C GLN A 365 -14.70 -10.86 1.79
N HIS A 366 -15.31 -10.21 0.80
CA HIS A 366 -16.53 -10.68 0.16
C HIS A 366 -16.18 -11.18 -1.23
N VAL A 367 -16.65 -12.39 -1.54
CA VAL A 367 -16.66 -12.92 -2.89
C VAL A 367 -18.13 -13.15 -3.20
N THR A 368 -18.65 -12.34 -4.11
CA THR A 368 -20.06 -12.35 -4.48
C THR A 368 -20.15 -12.62 -5.97
N GLU A 369 -21.00 -13.58 -6.31
CA GLU A 369 -21.44 -13.84 -7.67
C GLU A 369 -22.92 -13.47 -7.71
N LEU A 370 -23.27 -12.48 -8.53
CA LEU A 370 -24.67 -12.14 -8.75
C LEU A 370 -25.22 -13.18 -9.73
N GLY A 371 -26.28 -13.88 -9.31
CA GLY A 371 -26.98 -14.83 -10.16
C GLY A 371 -27.77 -14.12 -11.26
N PRO A 372 -28.35 -14.88 -12.21
CA PRO A 372 -29.39 -14.36 -13.09
C PRO A 372 -30.64 -13.91 -12.32
#